data_AF-A0A7L3PMQ7-F1
#
_entry.id   AF-A0A7L3PMQ7-F1
#
_cell.length_a   1.000
_cell.length_b   1.000
_cell.length_c   1.000
_cell.angle_alpha   90.00
_cell.angle_beta   90.00
_cell.angle_gamma   90.00
#
_symmetry.space_group_name_H-M   'P 1'
#
loop_
_entity.id
_entity.type
_entity.pdbx_description
1 polymer ?
#
loop_
_entity_poly.entity_id
_entity_poly.type
_entity_poly.pdbx_seq_one_letter_code
_entity_poly.pdbx_strand_id
1 'polypeptide(L)' 'PPQPEVLTVAGEASGVALGGLQPWSRYRLQVLVFNGRGAGPPSAEIRFHTPEGGETPGHPWDPR' A
#
# COMPACT_ATOMS: atom_id res chain seq x y z
N PRO A 1 -4.30 -10.16 -12.97
CA PRO A 1 -3.26 -9.26 -12.40
C PRO A 1 -3.86 -8.55 -11.18
N PRO A 2 -3.10 -8.26 -10.12
CA PRO A 2 -3.61 -7.41 -9.03
C PRO A 2 -4.01 -6.05 -9.63
N GLN A 3 -5.19 -5.57 -9.27
CA GLN A 3 -5.65 -4.26 -9.71
C GLN A 3 -4.89 -3.18 -8.92
N PRO A 4 -4.49 -2.06 -9.55
CA PRO A 4 -3.90 -0.95 -8.82
C PRO A 4 -4.88 -0.44 -7.77
N GLU A 5 -4.51 -0.48 -6.50
CA GLU A 5 -5.32 0.10 -5.43
C GLU A 5 -5.09 1.61 -5.41
N VAL A 6 -6.15 2.38 -5.68
CA VAL A 6 -6.13 3.85 -5.62
C VAL A 6 -6.89 4.28 -4.38
N LEU A 7 -6.19 4.97 -3.48
CA LEU A 7 -6.77 5.51 -2.26
C LEU A 7 -6.73 7.03 -2.28
N THR A 8 -7.89 7.66 -2.10
CA THR A 8 -8.01 9.11 -1.95
C THR A 8 -8.16 9.45 -0.48
N VAL A 9 -7.40 10.44 -0.02
CA VAL A 9 -7.46 10.93 1.36
C VAL A 9 -7.69 12.44 1.38
N ALA A 10 -8.09 12.97 2.53
CA ALA A 10 -8.20 14.41 2.74
C ALA A 10 -6.83 15.09 2.58
N GLY A 11 -6.80 16.30 2.02
CA GLY A 11 -5.55 17.03 1.77
C GLY A 11 -4.75 17.36 3.03
N GLU A 12 -5.40 17.44 4.19
CA GLU A 12 -4.78 17.68 5.50
C GLU A 12 -4.20 16.41 6.15
N ALA A 13 -4.39 15.23 5.56
CA ALA A 13 -3.91 13.98 6.12
C ALA A 13 -2.38 13.86 5.97
N SER A 14 -1.69 13.49 7.05
CA SER A 14 -0.25 13.24 7.05
C SER A 14 0.11 11.77 6.75
N GLY A 15 -0.87 10.88 6.66
CA GLY A 15 -0.65 9.47 6.37
C GLY A 15 -1.93 8.66 6.20
N VAL A 16 -1.80 7.45 5.65
CA VAL A 16 -2.90 6.50 5.45
C VAL A 16 -2.38 5.06 5.44
N ALA A 17 -3.21 4.11 5.86
CA ALA A 17 -2.92 2.68 5.74
C ALA A 17 -3.41 2.16 4.38
N LEU A 18 -2.51 1.48 3.66
CA LEU A 18 -2.85 0.77 2.42
C LEU A 18 -3.15 -0.69 2.76
N GLY A 19 -4.38 -1.13 2.49
CA GLY A 19 -4.84 -2.50 2.69
C GLY A 19 -4.77 -3.31 1.40
N GLY A 20 -5.40 -4.49 1.39
CA GLY A 20 -5.67 -5.25 0.15
C GLY A 20 -4.47 -5.80 -0.61
N LEU A 21 -3.25 -5.55 -0.15
CA LEU A 21 -2.04 -5.95 -0.86
C LEU A 21 -1.81 -7.46 -0.78
N GLN A 22 -1.58 -8.09 -1.94
CA GLN A 22 -1.14 -9.48 -2.04
C GLN A 22 0.17 -9.70 -1.26
N PRO A 23 0.26 -10.72 -0.39
CA PRO A 23 1.51 -11.13 0.25
C PRO A 23 2.62 -11.51 -0.74
N TRP A 24 3.87 -11.46 -0.29
CA TRP A 24 5.07 -11.81 -1.08
C TRP A 24 5.12 -11.14 -2.46
N SER A 25 4.73 -9.87 -2.54
CA SER A 25 4.57 -9.17 -3.81
C SER A 25 5.28 -7.82 -3.81
N ARG A 26 5.78 -7.42 -4.98
CA ARG A 26 6.47 -6.15 -5.18
C ARG A 26 5.52 -5.08 -5.70
N TYR A 27 5.53 -3.92 -5.07
CA TYR A 27 4.70 -2.78 -5.43
C TYR A 27 5.54 -1.55 -5.78
N ARG A 28 4.91 -0.68 -6.58
CA ARG A 28 5.34 0.68 -6.87
C ARG A 28 4.22 1.61 -6.43
N LEU A 29 4.56 2.62 -5.64
CA LEU A 29 3.63 3.61 -5.11
C LEU A 29 4.04 5.01 -5.56
N GLN A 30 3.06 5.81 -5.96
CA GLN A 30 3.19 7.24 -6.21
C GLN A 30 2.01 7.95 -5.56
N VAL A 31 2.24 9.16 -5.05
CA VAL A 31 1.21 10.03 -4.48
C VAL A 31 1.01 11.19 -5.42
N LEU A 32 -0.24 11.52 -5.74
CA LEU A 32 -0.60 12.72 -6.47
C LEU A 32 -1.60 13.53 -5.66
N VAL A 33 -1.55 14.85 -5.85
CA VAL A 33 -2.56 15.77 -5.32
C VAL A 33 -3.51 16.16 -6.45
N PHE A 34 -4.78 16.35 -6.17
CA PHE A 34 -5.74 16.83 -7.16
C PHE A 34 -6.74 17.81 -6.54
N ASN A 35 -7.33 18.65 -7.37
CA ASN A 35 -8.41 19.56 -7.00
C ASN A 35 -9.40 19.71 -8.16
N GLY A 36 -10.35 20.64 -8.06
CA GLY A 36 -11.36 20.87 -9.11
C GLY A 36 -10.80 21.28 -10.48
N ARG A 37 -9.52 21.65 -10.58
CA ARG A 37 -8.83 21.93 -11.86
C ARG A 37 -8.17 20.69 -12.46
N GLY A 38 -7.89 19.67 -11.66
CA GLY A 38 -7.24 18.44 -12.11
C GLY A 38 -6.18 17.91 -11.14
N ALA A 39 -5.43 16.91 -11.60
CA ALA A 39 -4.33 16.29 -10.88
C ALA A 39 -3.01 17.03 -11.13
N GLY A 40 -2.22 17.19 -10.07
CA GLY A 40 -0.82 17.61 -10.14
C GLY A 40 0.10 16.46 -10.56
N PRO A 41 1.41 16.74 -10.70
CA PRO A 41 2.39 15.72 -11.02
C PRO A 41 2.47 14.67 -9.89
N PRO A 42 2.76 13.40 -10.21
CA PRO A 42 3.00 12.38 -9.20
C PRO A 42 4.31 12.66 -8.45
N SER A 43 4.38 12.19 -7.21
CA SER A 43 5.60 12.12 -6.43
C SER A 43 6.65 11.21 -7.10
N ALA A 44 7.87 11.22 -6.55
CA ALA A 44 8.82 10.16 -6.83
C ALA A 44 8.23 8.78 -6.49
N GLU A 45 8.64 7.76 -7.26
CA GLU A 45 8.20 6.38 -7.09
C GLU A 45 8.83 5.74 -5.85
N ILE A 46 8.00 5.13 -5.01
CA ILE A 46 8.43 4.31 -3.87
C ILE A 46 8.27 2.83 -4.25
N ARG A 47 9.31 2.02 -4.00
CA ARG A 47 9.32 0.58 -4.27
C ARG A 47 9.37 -0.19 -2.96
N PHE A 48 8.46 -1.13 -2.76
CA PHE A 48 8.42 -1.94 -1.54
C PHE A 48 7.93 -3.37 -1.81
N HIS A 49 8.13 -4.25 -0.84
CA HIS A 49 7.65 -5.63 -0.86
C HIS A 49 6.69 -5.84 0.31
N THR A 50 5.62 -6.60 0.08
CA THR A 50 4.76 -7.10 1.15
C THR A 50 5.35 -8.36 1.78
N PRO A 51 5.20 -8.55 3.09
CA PRO A 51 5.55 -9.81 3.75
C PRO A 51 4.78 -11.01 3.18
N GLU A 52 5.26 -12.23 3.41
CA GLU A 52 4.65 -13.49 2.92
C GLU A 52 3.28 -13.81 3.54
N GLY A 53 2.90 -13.13 4.62
CA GLY A 53 1.58 -13.33 5.24
C GLY A 53 1.50 -14.68 5.94
N GLY A 54 2.33 -14.88 6.96
CA GLY A 54 2.31 -16.02 7.86
C GLY A 54 3.07 -15.66 9.15
N GLU A 55 2.31 -15.53 10.25
CA GLU A 55 2.76 -15.50 11.65
C GLU A 55 3.59 -14.30 12.14
N THR A 56 2.94 -13.46 12.95
CA THR A 56 3.59 -12.63 13.99
C THR A 56 4.11 -13.53 15.12
N PRO A 57 5.22 -13.22 15.83
CA PRO A 57 5.69 -14.00 16.98
C PRO A 57 4.57 -14.21 18.02
N GLY A 58 4.19 -15.47 18.26
CA GLY A 58 3.15 -15.84 19.23
C GLY A 58 2.19 -16.96 18.80
N HIS A 59 2.28 -17.46 17.57
CA HIS A 59 1.49 -18.61 17.15
C HIS A 59 2.24 -19.92 17.51
N PRO A 60 1.68 -20.81 18.36
CA PRO A 60 2.34 -22.07 18.67
C PRO A 60 2.13 -23.01 17.49
N TRP A 61 3.23 -23.33 16.80
CA TRP A 61 3.26 -24.46 15.88
C TRP A 61 2.92 -25.74 16.63
N ASP A 62 1.87 -26.44 16.21
CA ASP A 62 1.61 -27.84 16.56
C ASP A 62 1.98 -28.71 15.36
N PRO A 63 3.17 -29.34 15.35
CA PRO A 63 3.49 -30.35 14.38
C PRO A 63 3.09 -31.71 14.96
N ARG A 64 2.07 -32.31 14.36
CA ARG A 64 1.93 -33.77 14.45
C ARG A 64 3.20 -34.47 14.02
#